data_AF-A0A9Q3F1D4-F1
#
_entry.id   AF-A0A9Q3F1D4-F1
#
_cell.length_a   1.000
_cell.length_b   1.000
_cell.length_c   1.000
_cell.angle_alpha   90.00
_cell.angle_beta   90.00
_cell.angle_gamma   90.00
#
_symmetry.space_group_name_H-M   'P 1'
#
loop_
_entity.id
_entity.type
_entity.pdbx_description
1 polymer ?
#
loop_
_entity_poly.entity_id
_entity_poly.type
_entity_poly.pdbx_seq_one_letter_code
_entity_poly.pdbx_strand_id
1 'polypeptide(L)'
;MFTRILLVVGAAIFLDGAYSVYVERIHLHGGTSLHYTPSTKLICQLVGAFLILVVGIILSAPPLKEIYWKNELKQRSIDSFDTKISFINLNNRASILYGDS
;
A
#
# COMPACT_ATOMS: atom_id res chain seq x y z
N MET A 1 4.24 1.51 -9.00
CA MET A 1 4.80 0.24 -9.54
C MET A 1 6.07 -0.17 -8.81
N PHE A 2 7.04 0.74 -8.64
CA PHE A 2 8.29 0.49 -7.92
C PHE A 2 8.11 -0.13 -6.51
N THR A 3 7.19 0.41 -5.70
CA THR A 3 6.90 -0.12 -4.35
C THR A 3 6.41 -1.57 -4.36
N ARG A 4 5.57 -1.95 -5.33
CA ARG A 4 5.10 -3.33 -5.49
C ARG A 4 6.24 -4.27 -5.84
N ILE A 5 7.16 -3.85 -6.71
CA ILE A 5 8.36 -4.63 -7.07
C ILE A 5 9.24 -4.82 -5.83
N LEU A 6 9.47 -3.76 -5.06
CA LEU A 6 10.28 -3.83 -3.84
C LEU A 6 9.67 -4.81 -2.82
N LEU A 7 8.34 -4.79 -2.65
CA LEU A 7 7.63 -5.71 -1.77
C LEU A 7 7.73 -7.16 -2.23
N VAL A 8 7.57 -7.42 -3.53
CA VAL A 8 7.67 -8.78 -4.08
C VAL A 8 9.10 -9.32 -3.95
N VAL A 9 10.10 -8.50 -4.27
CA VAL A 9 11.51 -8.88 -4.14
C VAL A 9 11.88 -9.10 -2.67
N GLY A 10 11.48 -8.19 -1.77
CA GLY A 10 11.69 -8.34 -0.33
C GLY A 10 11.03 -9.60 0.23
N ALA A 11 9.81 -9.91 -0.20
CA ALA A 11 9.11 -11.13 0.20
C ALA A 11 9.79 -12.40 -0.32
N ALA A 12 10.27 -12.39 -1.57
CA ALA A 12 11.01 -13.51 -2.14
C ALA A 12 12.31 -13.79 -1.37
N ILE A 13 13.10 -12.75 -1.05
CA ILE A 13 14.33 -12.88 -0.26
C ILE A 13 14.01 -13.39 1.17
N PHE A 14 12.90 -12.93 1.75
CA PHE A 14 12.49 -13.37 3.08
C PHE A 14 12.08 -14.85 3.10
N LEU A 15 11.35 -15.30 2.07
CA LEU A 15 10.98 -16.71 1.90
C LEU A 15 12.20 -17.60 1.64
N ASP A 16 13.15 -17.13 0.85
CA ASP A 16 14.43 -17.81 0.63
C ASP A 16 15.22 -17.96 1.95
N GLY A 17 15.27 -16.90 2.76
CA GLY A 17 15.88 -16.94 4.09
C GLY A 17 15.16 -17.92 5.03
N ALA A 18 13.83 -17.96 5.01
CA ALA A 18 13.04 -18.90 5.81
C ALA A 18 13.27 -20.36 5.39
N TYR A 19 13.35 -20.62 4.08
CA TYR A 19 13.71 -21.93 3.56
C TYR A 19 15.12 -22.34 3.97
N SER A 20 16.08 -21.42 3.88
CA SER A 20 17.47 -21.67 4.28
C SER A 20 17.59 -22.01 5.78
N VAL A 21 16.83 -21.31 6.65
CA VAL A 21 16.75 -21.64 8.08
C VAL A 21 16.13 -23.02 8.32
N TYR A 22 15.09 -23.38 7.55
CA TYR A 22 14.49 -24.70 7.62
C TYR A 22 15.49 -25.80 7.24
N VAL A 23 16.22 -25.61 6.15
CA VAL A 23 17.25 -26.55 5.70
C VAL A 23 18.37 -26.67 6.74
N GLU A 24 18.87 -25.55 7.27
CA GLU A 24 19.92 -25.53 8.30
C GLU A 24 19.47 -26.30 9.55
N ARG A 25 18.22 -26.10 9.99
CA ARG A 25 17.66 -26.80 11.15
C ARG A 25 17.54 -28.31 10.92
N ILE A 26 17.14 -28.74 9.73
CA ILE A 26 16.99 -30.17 9.43
C ILE A 26 18.34 -30.84 9.19
N HIS A 27 19.21 -30.25 8.37
CA HIS A 27 20.48 -30.87 7.98
C HIS A 27 21.49 -30.87 9.12
N LEU A 28 21.63 -29.77 9.86
CA LEU A 28 22.67 -29.66 10.89
C LEU A 28 22.19 -30.16 12.25
N HIS A 29 20.90 -30.05 12.54
CA HIS A 29 20.36 -30.36 13.87
C HIS A 29 19.36 -31.52 13.88
N GLY A 30 19.19 -32.21 12.75
CA GLY A 30 18.32 -33.38 12.62
C GLY A 30 16.84 -33.11 12.91
N GLY A 31 16.43 -31.82 12.99
CA GLY A 31 15.07 -31.41 13.34
C GLY A 31 14.65 -31.64 14.79
N THR A 32 15.49 -32.25 15.63
CA THR A 32 15.14 -32.69 16.99
C THR A 32 15.76 -31.84 18.10
N SER A 33 16.68 -30.93 17.76
CA SER A 33 17.31 -30.03 18.74
C SER A 33 16.27 -29.09 19.37
N LEU A 34 16.14 -29.16 20.71
CA LEU A 34 15.29 -28.27 21.49
C LEU A 34 15.80 -26.82 21.48
N HIS A 35 17.13 -26.66 21.40
CA HIS A 35 17.80 -25.38 21.33
C HIS A 35 18.45 -25.26 19.94
N TYR A 36 17.87 -24.41 19.09
CA TYR A 36 18.37 -24.13 17.76
C TYR A 36 18.55 -22.62 17.60
N THR A 37 19.78 -22.21 17.31
CA THR A 37 20.13 -20.84 16.94
C THR A 37 20.64 -20.85 15.50
N PRO A 38 19.99 -20.13 14.58
CA PRO A 38 20.46 -20.04 13.19
C PRO A 38 21.84 -19.41 13.10
N SER A 39 22.56 -19.68 12.01
CA SER A 39 23.82 -19.00 11.73
C SER A 39 23.63 -17.47 11.67
N THR A 40 24.61 -16.73 12.17
CA THR A 40 24.64 -15.25 12.13
C THR A 40 24.43 -14.70 10.72
N LYS A 41 24.90 -15.41 9.69
CA LYS A 41 24.68 -15.03 8.28
C LYS A 41 23.19 -15.02 7.90
N LEU A 42 22.44 -16.05 8.31
CA LEU A 42 21.00 -16.16 8.04
C LEU A 42 20.21 -15.14 8.84
N ILE A 43 20.62 -14.88 10.09
CA ILE A 43 20.03 -13.80 10.89
C ILE A 43 20.21 -12.45 10.18
N CYS A 44 21.42 -12.13 9.71
CA CYS A 44 21.66 -10.90 8.96
C CYS A 44 20.84 -10.82 7.67
N GLN A 45 20.72 -11.92 6.91
CA GLN A 45 19.89 -11.96 5.70
C GLN A 45 18.41 -11.69 6.01
N LEU A 46 17.85 -12.35 7.03
CA LEU A 46 16.45 -12.16 7.43
C LEU A 46 16.18 -10.75 7.95
N VAL A 47 17.09 -10.19 8.75
CA VAL A 47 17.00 -8.80 9.22
C VAL A 47 17.05 -7.83 8.04
N GLY A 48 17.96 -8.04 7.09
CA GLY A 48 18.04 -7.22 5.88
C GLY A 48 16.76 -7.29 5.04
N ALA A 49 16.24 -8.50 4.80
CA ALA A 49 14.99 -8.70 4.07
C ALA A 49 13.79 -8.06 4.79
N PHE A 50 13.74 -8.16 6.11
CA PHE A 50 12.71 -7.53 6.93
C PHE A 50 12.75 -6.01 6.81
N LEU A 51 13.93 -5.38 6.89
CA LEU A 51 14.06 -3.93 6.73
C LEU A 51 13.61 -3.45 5.35
N ILE A 52 13.96 -4.20 4.29
CA ILE A 52 13.49 -3.89 2.93
C ILE A 52 11.96 -3.94 2.84
N LEU A 53 11.33 -4.94 3.45
CA LEU A 53 9.87 -5.06 3.50
C LEU A 53 9.24 -3.89 4.26
N VAL A 54 9.79 -3.51 5.42
CA VAL A 54 9.29 -2.37 6.21
C VAL A 54 9.35 -1.08 5.40
N VAL A 55 10.48 -0.80 4.74
CA VAL A 55 10.62 0.37 3.86
C VAL A 55 9.63 0.31 2.70
N GLY A 56 9.45 -0.86 2.09
CA GLY A 56 8.47 -1.07 1.02
C GLY A 56 7.04 -0.79 1.45
N ILE A 57 6.65 -1.21 2.66
CA ILE A 57 5.32 -0.98 3.22
C ILE A 57 5.11 0.51 3.49
N ILE A 58 6.08 1.19 4.11
CA ILE A 58 6.01 2.63 4.42
C ILE A 58 5.85 3.43 3.12
N LEU A 59 6.65 3.13 2.10
CA LEU A 59 6.57 3.82 0.80
C LEU A 59 5.28 3.49 0.03
N SER A 60 4.66 2.34 0.29
CA SER A 60 3.40 1.96 -0.33
C SER A 60 2.18 2.58 0.36
N ALA A 61 2.33 3.19 1.54
CA ALA A 61 1.22 3.79 2.25
C ALA A 61 0.68 5.01 1.49
N PRO A 62 -0.65 5.15 1.34
CA PRO A 62 -1.23 6.34 0.76
C PRO A 62 -0.92 7.56 1.64
N PRO A 63 -0.79 8.76 1.04
CA PRO A 63 -0.58 9.98 1.81
C PRO A 63 -1.76 10.19 2.77
N LEU A 64 -1.46 10.75 3.94
CA LEU A 64 -2.49 11.08 4.92
C LEU A 64 -3.44 12.12 4.29
N LYS A 65 -4.76 11.85 4.39
CA LYS A 65 -5.77 12.80 3.96
C LYS A 65 -5.73 14.02 4.89
N GLU A 66 -5.78 15.22 4.33
CA GLU A 66 -5.89 16.43 5.16
C GLU A 66 -7.23 16.46 5.91
N ILE A 67 -7.14 16.83 7.19
CA ILE A 67 -8.28 16.90 8.12
C ILE A 67 -8.88 18.31 8.14
N TYR A 68 -8.15 19.31 7.63
CA TYR A 68 -8.59 20.70 7.65
C TYR A 68 -9.58 20.99 6.53
N TRP A 69 -10.84 21.15 6.92
CA TRP A 69 -11.94 21.53 6.03
C TRP A 69 -11.65 22.78 5.18
N LYS A 70 -10.88 23.74 5.71
CA LYS A 70 -10.47 24.95 4.98
C LYS A 70 -9.71 24.64 3.68
N ASN A 71 -8.86 23.63 3.67
CA ASN A 71 -8.09 23.25 2.49
C ASN A 71 -8.92 22.43 1.49
N GLU A 72 -9.88 21.64 1.98
CA GLU A 72 -10.87 20.98 1.12
C GLU A 72 -11.78 22.02 0.43
N LEU A 73 -12.22 23.06 1.16
CA LEU A 73 -13.05 24.13 0.61
C LEU A 73 -12.34 24.98 -0.45
N LYS A 74 -11.02 25.16 -0.36
CA LYS A 74 -10.24 25.87 -1.39
C LYS A 74 -10.27 25.17 -2.75
N GLN A 75 -10.41 23.84 -2.76
CA GLN A 75 -10.45 23.06 -4.00
C GLN A 75 -11.84 23.02 -4.63
N ARG A 76 -12.89 23.44 -3.91
CA ARG A 76 -14.26 23.47 -4.42
C ARG A 76 -14.63 24.83 -5.01
N SER A 77 -15.24 24.83 -6.19
CA SER A 77 -15.81 26.04 -6.81
C SER A 77 -17.21 26.33 -6.26
N ILE A 78 -17.61 27.61 -6.35
CA ILE A 78 -18.97 28.06 -5.96
C ILE A 78 -20.02 27.33 -6.79
N ASP A 79 -19.76 27.13 -8.08
CA ASP A 79 -20.68 26.44 -9.00
C ASP A 79 -21.00 25.02 -8.54
N SER A 80 -20.01 24.28 -8.02
CA SER A 80 -20.22 22.93 -7.50
C SER A 80 -21.08 22.92 -6.23
N PHE A 81 -21.02 23.98 -5.41
CA PHE A 81 -21.83 24.12 -4.20
C PHE A 81 -23.24 24.63 -4.48
N ASP A 82 -23.40 25.43 -5.54
CA ASP A 82 -24.66 26.07 -5.88
C ASP A 82 -25.58 25.20 -6.74
N THR A 83 -25.04 24.16 -7.40
CA THR A 83 -25.84 23.06 -7.95
C THR A 83 -26.50 22.25 -6.85
N LYS A 84 -27.61 22.75 -6.31
CA LYS A 84 -28.48 22.02 -5.39
C LYS A 84 -29.25 20.98 -6.19
N ILE A 85 -28.75 19.75 -6.21
CA ILE A 85 -29.39 18.61 -6.90
C ILE A 85 -30.86 18.46 -6.52
N SER A 86 -31.22 18.72 -5.26
CA SER A 86 -32.61 18.64 -4.77
C SER A 86 -33.55 19.73 -5.32
N PHE A 87 -33.01 20.79 -5.95
CA PHE A 87 -33.76 21.90 -6.54
C PHE A 87 -33.39 22.11 -8.01
N ILE A 88 -33.00 21.04 -8.72
CA ILE A 88 -32.71 21.13 -10.14
C ILE A 88 -33.94 21.63 -10.89
N ASN A 89 -33.78 22.78 -11.57
CA ASN A 89 -34.78 23.31 -12.48
C ASN A 89 -34.56 22.72 -13.88
N LEU A 90 -35.47 21.82 -14.29
CA LEU A 90 -35.47 21.19 -15.61
C LEU A 90 -36.07 22.11 -16.70
N ASN A 91 -36.81 23.15 -16.33
CA ASN A 91 -37.36 24.14 -17.26
C ASN A 91 -36.36 25.29 -17.43
N ASN A 92 -35.26 25.01 -18.13
CA ASN A 92 -34.22 25.97 -18.43
C ASN A 92 -33.96 26.04 -19.94
N ARG A 93 -33.21 27.05 -20.37
CA ARG A 93 -32.90 27.27 -21.81
C ARG A 93 -32.12 26.12 -22.45
N ALA A 94 -31.49 25.24 -21.67
CA ALA A 94 -30.79 24.08 -22.20
C ALA A 94 -31.77 23.06 -22.82
N SER A 95 -33.02 23.00 -22.36
CA SER A 95 -34.07 22.16 -22.97
C SER A 95 -34.32 22.52 -24.43
N ILE A 96 -34.30 23.81 -24.77
CA ILE A 96 -34.50 24.31 -26.15
C ILE A 96 -33.21 24.20 -26.97
N LEU A 97 -32.05 24.42 -26.34
CA LEU A 97 -30.76 24.45 -27.02
C LEU A 97 -30.17 23.05 -27.29
N TYR A 98 -30.53 22.04 -26.50
CA TYR A 98 -29.95 20.70 -26.56
C TYR A 98 -30.99 19.56 -26.57
N GLY A 99 -32.29 19.86 -26.48
CA GLY A 99 -33.37 18.87 -26.47
C GLY A 99 -33.98 18.53 -27.83
N ASP A 100 -33.62 19.26 -28.89
CA ASP A 100 -34.05 18.97 -30.26
C ASP A 100 -33.10 17.94 -30.90
N SER A 101 -33.40 16.66 -30.68
CA SER A 101 -32.93 15.51 -31.49
C SER A 101 -34.10 14.60 -31.81
#